data_AF-Q6ADT2-F1
#
_entry.id   AF-Q6ADT2-F1
#
_cell.length_a   1.000
_cell.length_b   1.000
_cell.length_c   1.000
_cell.angle_alpha   90.00
_cell.angle_beta   90.00
_cell.angle_gamma   90.00
#
_symmetry.space_group_name_H-M   'P 1'
#
loop_
_entity.id
_entity.type
_entity.pdbx_description
1 polymer ?
#
loop_
_entity_poly.entity_id
_entity_poly.type
_entity_poly.pdbx_seq_one_letter_code
_entity_poly.pdbx_strand_id
1 'polypeptide(L)'
;MSRSSSTPSHRPPPITAPRPDASVANGGAFSFGGAGEPGGEVTVYASTASSTTIACFAPVTGGVWSCSGALPPGGYRVSALQRDAAGNVSAGSNTIAVTVQDAAANAPPSSRKSAARPAPTPTPTRPAPVLPAPAPPSGPVRPDTKGWTGTPFSTASAPAVDAASFPGWLRSLALAVAALLLLALPAQLLAATLARRRSRAAPRSARPSIFGRNRTRAELAEADAALVGRRWALGSAKSEVSGLSPSATTAPQPVWLAPVAGVVAAALVTLSASVQDAATYVRLLFAVALAVAAVNAVGVLAARATARHLGRAAPPVVVLPLLLMAVAATAVGSRLFGFEPALLFGLVLGVPLPDGRARVARGRIATVQLSAIAAIGVLAWLAVGALPSPSGGFSAFFVEFANALSLLGIGSAAIALLPIGQLPGRAVFLWVRPLWLGLNLVVYTMLFALLLPVASLIQNGTDLVAILAAALVFAVLSVSVWLWERYIEPAR
;
A
#
# COMPACT_ATOMS: atom_id res chain seq x y z
N MET A 1 15.97 13.50 48.27
CA MET A 1 16.52 14.52 47.36
C MET A 1 16.41 14.00 45.93
N SER A 2 15.27 14.21 45.26
CA SER A 2 15.14 13.90 43.83
C SER A 2 15.67 15.06 43.02
N ARG A 3 16.76 14.85 42.28
CA ARG A 3 17.24 15.81 41.28
C ARG A 3 16.31 15.73 40.07
N SER A 4 15.51 16.76 39.87
CA SER A 4 14.80 17.02 38.63
C SER A 4 15.84 17.24 37.52
N SER A 5 15.93 16.30 36.59
CA SER A 5 16.70 16.47 35.34
C SER A 5 15.94 17.43 34.43
N SER A 6 16.25 18.72 34.50
CA SER A 6 15.80 19.71 33.52
C SER A 6 16.51 19.46 32.20
N THR A 7 15.80 18.96 31.19
CA THR A 7 16.25 19.00 29.80
C THR A 7 16.51 20.46 29.40
N PRO A 8 17.64 20.81 28.76
CA PRO A 8 17.87 22.17 28.30
C PRO A 8 16.78 22.55 27.27
N SER A 9 15.92 23.50 27.63
CA SER A 9 14.94 24.07 26.72
C SER A 9 15.63 25.15 25.88
N HIS A 10 15.95 24.83 24.63
CA HIS A 10 16.51 25.79 23.67
C HIS A 10 15.55 26.96 23.44
N ARG A 11 16.10 28.17 23.28
CA ARG A 11 15.31 29.39 23.09
C ARG A 11 14.63 29.37 21.70
N PRO A 12 13.34 29.71 21.59
CA PRO A 12 12.67 29.78 20.30
C PRO A 12 13.31 30.87 19.42
N PRO A 13 13.48 30.65 18.10
CA PRO A 13 14.04 31.64 17.19
C PRO A 13 12.97 32.68 16.80
N PRO A 14 12.95 33.91 17.33
CA PRO A 14 11.92 34.88 16.97
C PRO A 14 12.06 35.30 15.51
N ILE A 15 10.94 35.46 14.82
CA ILE A 15 10.87 36.06 13.48
C ILE A 15 10.70 37.56 13.65
N THR A 16 11.67 38.34 13.17
CA THR A 16 11.67 39.82 13.22
C THR A 16 11.52 40.46 11.84
N ALA A 17 11.70 39.69 10.77
CA ALA A 17 11.46 40.11 9.39
C ALA A 17 10.76 38.98 8.62
N PRO A 18 9.84 39.30 7.68
CA PRO A 18 9.30 40.62 7.37
C PRO A 18 8.40 41.18 8.48
N ARG A 19 7.94 42.43 8.34
CA ARG A 19 6.92 42.97 9.24
C ARG A 19 5.64 42.12 9.14
N PRO A 20 4.87 41.98 10.24
CA PRO A 20 3.54 41.38 10.16
C PRO A 20 2.69 42.04 9.06
N ASP A 21 1.91 41.23 8.37
CA ASP A 21 1.02 41.61 7.27
C ASP A 21 1.75 42.15 6.01
N ALA A 22 3.04 41.84 5.87
CA ALA A 22 3.78 42.12 4.65
C ALA A 22 3.17 41.40 3.44
N SER A 23 3.16 42.07 2.29
CA SER A 23 2.71 41.49 1.03
C SER A 23 3.71 41.65 -0.10
N VAL A 24 3.75 40.68 -1.01
CA VAL A 24 4.55 40.71 -2.24
C VAL A 24 3.67 40.38 -3.44
N ALA A 25 4.05 40.85 -4.63
CA ALA A 25 3.38 40.46 -5.87
C ALA A 25 3.63 38.97 -6.19
N ASN A 26 2.73 38.34 -6.96
CA ASN A 26 2.93 36.97 -7.44
C ASN A 26 4.32 36.79 -8.08
N GLY A 27 5.08 35.78 -7.63
CA GLY A 27 6.47 35.55 -8.03
C GLY A 27 7.52 36.33 -7.23
N GLY A 28 7.11 37.18 -6.30
CA GLY A 28 8.00 37.83 -5.32
C GLY A 28 8.42 36.87 -4.18
N ALA A 29 9.55 37.18 -3.54
CA ALA A 29 10.06 36.43 -2.40
C ALA A 29 10.03 37.28 -1.13
N PHE A 30 9.76 36.65 0.01
CA PHE A 30 9.89 37.26 1.33
C PHE A 30 11.30 37.03 1.87
N SER A 31 11.89 38.05 2.50
CA SER A 31 13.10 37.90 3.31
C SER A 31 12.72 37.66 4.76
N PHE A 32 12.82 36.41 5.20
CA PHE A 32 12.62 36.02 6.58
C PHE A 32 13.92 36.18 7.36
N GLY A 33 13.83 36.65 8.60
CA GLY A 33 15.01 36.78 9.44
C GLY A 33 14.67 36.95 10.91
N GLY A 34 15.64 36.64 11.76
CA GLY A 34 15.44 36.58 13.19
C GLY A 34 16.72 36.32 13.98
N ALA A 35 16.56 36.21 15.30
CA ALA A 35 17.62 35.75 16.19
C ALA A 35 17.54 34.23 16.37
N GLY A 36 18.67 33.59 16.65
CA GLY A 36 18.74 32.16 16.93
C GLY A 36 19.99 31.82 17.75
N GLU A 37 20.06 30.60 18.26
CA GLU A 37 21.27 30.13 18.94
C GLU A 37 22.38 29.79 17.92
N PRO A 38 23.62 30.26 18.10
CA PRO A 38 24.71 29.99 17.16
C PRO A 38 24.94 28.49 16.94
N GLY A 39 25.16 28.10 15.68
CA GLY A 39 25.43 26.70 15.34
C GLY A 39 24.19 25.82 15.21
N GLY A 40 22.98 26.39 15.32
CA GLY A 40 21.74 25.73 14.91
C GLY A 40 21.27 26.13 13.51
N GLU A 41 20.25 25.45 13.03
CA GLU A 41 19.58 25.69 11.75
C GLU A 41 18.10 26.00 11.99
N VAL A 42 17.60 27.06 11.37
CA VAL A 42 16.21 27.51 11.45
C VAL A 42 15.44 27.06 10.23
N THR A 43 14.28 26.44 10.45
CA THR A 43 13.30 26.09 9.43
C THR A 43 12.10 27.02 9.54
N VAL A 44 11.74 27.69 8.44
CA VAL A 44 10.59 28.59 8.37
C VAL A 44 9.42 27.89 7.68
N TYR A 45 8.29 27.78 8.37
CA TYR A 45 7.06 27.15 7.90
C TYR A 45 6.00 28.19 7.58
N ALA A 46 5.41 28.11 6.39
CA ALA A 46 4.25 28.90 5.98
C ALA A 46 3.01 28.00 5.97
N SER A 47 2.03 28.34 6.80
CA SER A 47 0.80 27.56 6.98
C SER A 47 -0.42 28.32 6.48
N THR A 48 -1.29 27.63 5.75
CA THR A 48 -2.65 28.06 5.43
C THR A 48 -3.64 27.27 6.30
N ALA A 49 -4.94 27.54 6.18
CA ALA A 49 -5.96 26.75 6.87
C ALA A 49 -5.98 25.27 6.42
N SER A 50 -5.43 24.95 5.25
CA SER A 50 -5.51 23.63 4.62
C SER A 50 -4.16 22.93 4.40
N SER A 51 -3.04 23.65 4.45
CA SER A 51 -1.71 23.10 4.14
C SER A 51 -0.58 23.79 4.92
N THR A 52 0.56 23.13 5.07
CA THR A 52 1.79 23.74 5.57
C THR A 52 2.92 23.43 4.62
N THR A 53 3.63 24.46 4.19
CA THR A 53 4.74 24.40 3.26
C THR A 53 5.98 25.00 3.93
N ILE A 54 7.15 24.47 3.62
CA ILE A 54 8.41 25.05 4.10
C ILE A 54 8.76 26.24 3.21
N ALA A 55 8.91 27.42 3.80
CA ALA A 55 9.25 28.63 3.10
C ALA A 55 10.75 28.72 2.80
N CYS A 56 11.60 28.42 3.78
CA CYS A 56 13.06 28.35 3.62
C CYS A 56 13.76 27.75 4.86
N PHE A 57 15.07 27.48 4.72
CA PHE A 57 15.98 27.10 5.79
C PHE A 57 17.11 28.14 5.90
N ALA A 58 17.62 28.37 7.11
CA ALA A 58 18.71 29.30 7.37
C ALA A 58 19.63 28.78 8.49
N PRO A 59 20.95 28.68 8.29
CA PRO A 59 21.87 28.47 9.40
C PRO A 59 21.94 29.73 10.28
N VAL A 60 22.06 29.54 11.60
CA VAL A 60 22.30 30.63 12.54
C VAL A 60 23.78 30.92 12.62
N THR A 61 24.19 32.07 12.09
CA THR A 61 25.57 32.55 12.13
C THR A 61 25.63 33.82 12.96
N GLY A 62 26.56 33.88 13.93
CA GLY A 62 26.67 35.06 14.82
C GLY A 62 25.41 35.36 15.65
N GLY A 63 24.55 34.37 15.90
CA GLY A 63 23.30 34.53 16.67
C GLY A 63 22.11 35.07 15.87
N VAL A 64 22.25 35.20 14.56
CA VAL A 64 21.18 35.66 13.65
C VAL A 64 21.02 34.69 12.48
N TRP A 65 19.83 34.67 11.90
CA TRP A 65 19.51 33.89 10.71
C TRP A 65 18.70 34.73 9.72
N SER A 66 18.88 34.43 8.43
CA SER A 66 18.08 35.02 7.37
C SER A 66 17.94 34.05 6.19
N CYS A 67 16.76 34.03 5.57
CA CYS A 67 16.52 33.29 4.34
C CYS A 67 15.44 33.95 3.48
N SER A 68 15.49 33.70 2.17
CA SER A 68 14.47 34.15 1.23
C SER A 68 13.59 32.98 0.78
N GLY A 69 12.27 33.14 0.86
CA GLY A 69 11.30 32.13 0.43
C GLY A 69 10.24 32.72 -0.50
N ALA A 70 9.99 32.07 -1.64
CA ALA A 70 8.86 32.39 -2.51
C ALA A 70 7.68 31.48 -2.15
N LEU A 71 6.49 32.06 -2.06
CA LEU A 71 5.26 31.34 -1.73
C LEU A 71 4.27 31.52 -2.90
N PRO A 72 3.42 30.52 -3.21
CA PRO A 72 2.34 30.70 -4.17
C PRO A 72 1.36 31.81 -3.73
N PRO A 73 0.58 32.40 -4.65
CA PRO A 73 -0.50 33.34 -4.31
C PRO A 73 -1.38 32.82 -3.17
N GLY A 74 -1.59 33.65 -2.15
CA GLY A 74 -2.34 33.26 -0.95
C GLY A 74 -1.86 33.94 0.32
N GLY A 75 -2.66 33.81 1.39
CA GLY A 75 -2.33 34.28 2.73
C GLY A 75 -1.76 33.17 3.60
N TYR A 76 -0.67 33.45 4.31
CA TYR A 76 0.06 32.47 5.11
C TYR A 76 0.32 32.98 6.54
N ARG A 77 0.28 32.05 7.50
CA ARG A 77 0.83 32.21 8.85
C ARG A 77 2.19 31.56 8.92
N VAL A 78 3.21 32.37 9.17
CA VAL A 78 4.61 31.95 9.16
C VAL A 78 5.11 31.76 10.59
N SER A 79 5.76 30.63 10.85
CA SER A 79 6.42 30.28 12.12
C SER A 79 7.77 29.61 11.86
N ALA A 80 8.67 29.61 12.84
CA ALA A 80 10.02 29.10 12.72
C ALA A 80 10.36 28.15 13.89
N LEU A 81 11.16 27.13 13.59
CA LEU A 81 11.75 26.22 14.57
C LEU A 81 13.25 26.18 14.35
N GLN A 82 14.01 26.12 15.44
CA GLN A 82 15.45 25.96 15.40
C GLN A 82 15.83 24.55 15.81
N ARG A 83 16.84 23.98 15.14
CA ARG A 83 17.46 22.70 15.49
C ARG A 83 18.95 22.88 15.72
N ASP A 84 19.49 22.33 16.80
CA ASP A 84 20.94 22.36 17.05
C ASP A 84 21.69 21.22 16.31
N ALA A 85 23.01 21.22 16.38
CA ALA A 85 23.85 20.17 15.78
C ALA A 85 23.66 18.77 16.42
N ALA A 86 23.12 18.69 17.65
CA ALA A 86 22.79 17.45 18.34
C ALA A 86 21.40 16.90 17.95
N GLY A 87 20.62 17.68 17.20
CA GLY A 87 19.30 17.33 16.71
C GLY A 87 18.15 17.73 17.63
N ASN A 88 18.40 18.46 18.72
CA ASN A 88 17.38 19.00 19.61
C ASN A 88 16.62 20.13 18.92
N VAL A 89 15.30 20.18 19.07
CA VAL A 89 14.42 21.19 18.44
C VAL A 89 13.92 22.17 19.50
N SER A 90 13.92 23.47 19.17
CA SER A 90 13.42 24.54 20.03
C SER A 90 11.89 24.53 20.12
N ALA A 91 11.34 25.32 21.06
CA ALA A 91 9.94 25.73 20.97
C ALA A 91 9.68 26.55 19.69
N GLY A 92 8.42 26.61 19.24
CA GLY A 92 7.99 27.42 18.09
C GLY A 92 8.20 28.92 18.31
N SER A 93 8.55 29.64 17.25
CA SER A 93 8.64 31.10 17.24
C SER A 93 7.28 31.79 17.43
N ASN A 94 7.30 33.13 17.47
CA ASN A 94 6.13 33.94 17.17
C ASN A 94 5.63 33.69 15.74
N THR A 95 4.33 33.89 15.53
CA THR A 95 3.69 33.74 14.22
C THR A 95 3.47 35.11 13.58
N ILE A 96 3.83 35.28 12.31
CA ILE A 96 3.53 36.47 11.51
C ILE A 96 2.63 36.11 10.33
N ALA A 97 1.74 37.00 9.91
CA ALA A 97 0.95 36.82 8.71
C ALA A 97 1.65 37.48 7.51
N VAL A 98 1.60 36.83 6.33
CA VAL A 98 2.14 37.36 5.07
C VAL A 98 1.21 37.00 3.91
N THR A 99 1.19 37.82 2.86
CA THR A 99 0.27 37.62 1.72
C THR A 99 1.00 37.75 0.38
N VAL A 100 0.84 36.76 -0.50
CA VAL A 100 1.27 36.87 -1.90
C VAL A 100 0.06 37.26 -2.74
N GLN A 101 0.11 38.46 -3.33
CA GLN A 101 -0.97 39.00 -4.14
C GLN A 101 -1.12 38.20 -5.44
N ASP A 102 -2.35 37.93 -5.84
CA ASP A 102 -2.64 37.31 -7.14
C ASP A 102 -2.50 38.35 -8.26
N ALA A 103 -2.01 37.94 -9.42
CA ALA A 103 -1.72 38.84 -10.55
C ALA A 103 -2.95 39.14 -11.42
N ALA A 104 -4.15 38.71 -11.03
CA ALA A 104 -5.35 38.95 -11.80
C ALA A 104 -5.95 40.35 -11.54
N ALA A 105 -5.88 41.18 -12.60
CA ALA A 105 -6.55 42.47 -12.81
C ALA A 105 -5.98 43.70 -12.05
N ASN A 106 -4.97 44.33 -12.67
CA ASN A 106 -4.94 45.78 -12.89
C ASN A 106 -3.96 46.11 -14.03
N ALA A 107 -4.48 46.38 -15.23
CA ALA A 107 -3.76 47.07 -16.30
C ALA A 107 -4.13 48.56 -16.25
N PRO A 108 -3.16 49.49 -16.35
CA PRO A 108 -3.03 50.30 -17.58
C PRO A 108 -1.57 50.44 -18.09
N PRO A 109 -1.34 51.03 -19.29
CA PRO A 109 -0.25 50.64 -20.20
C PRO A 109 1.04 51.50 -20.17
N SER A 110 2.08 50.91 -20.77
CA SER A 110 3.29 51.50 -21.39
C SER A 110 4.41 52.09 -20.51
N SER A 111 5.61 51.48 -20.55
CA SER A 111 6.66 51.81 -21.54
C SER A 111 8.03 51.17 -21.24
N ARG A 112 8.62 50.61 -22.32
CA ARG A 112 10.05 50.52 -22.73
C ARG A 112 11.22 50.22 -21.75
N LYS A 113 11.92 49.13 -22.11
CA LYS A 113 13.40 48.92 -22.24
C LYS A 113 14.31 49.14 -21.01
N SER A 114 15.01 48.08 -20.59
CA SER A 114 16.46 47.90 -20.88
C SER A 114 16.92 46.47 -20.53
N ALA A 115 18.11 46.10 -21.00
CA ALA A 115 18.60 44.75 -21.29
C ALA A 115 19.61 44.15 -20.29
N ALA A 116 20.02 42.88 -20.59
CA ALA A 116 21.27 42.16 -20.23
C ALA A 116 21.32 41.50 -18.82
N ARG A 117 21.87 40.30 -18.53
CA ARG A 117 22.64 39.20 -19.21
C ARG A 117 22.74 38.01 -18.19
N PRO A 118 23.05 36.72 -18.56
CA PRO A 118 22.74 35.54 -17.72
C PRO A 118 23.93 34.85 -16.97
N ALA A 119 23.55 33.90 -16.09
CA ALA A 119 24.24 32.67 -15.61
C ALA A 119 25.14 32.74 -14.35
N PRO A 120 25.50 31.62 -13.66
CA PRO A 120 25.10 30.20 -13.84
C PRO A 120 24.65 29.43 -12.55
N THR A 121 24.12 28.23 -12.78
CA THR A 121 23.78 27.13 -11.85
C THR A 121 24.99 26.51 -11.11
N PRO A 122 24.82 26.00 -9.87
CA PRO A 122 25.61 24.84 -9.42
C PRO A 122 24.79 23.56 -9.17
N THR A 123 25.43 22.47 -9.56
CA THR A 123 25.06 21.04 -9.53
C THR A 123 24.97 20.47 -8.09
N PRO A 124 24.05 19.52 -7.79
CA PRO A 124 23.95 18.90 -6.47
C PRO A 124 24.90 17.70 -6.30
N THR A 125 25.47 17.55 -5.10
CA THR A 125 26.21 16.33 -4.67
C THR A 125 25.36 15.54 -3.66
N ARG A 126 25.29 14.22 -3.85
CA ARG A 126 24.43 13.26 -3.13
C ARG A 126 25.03 12.81 -1.78
N PRO A 127 24.22 12.45 -0.76
CA PRO A 127 24.67 12.09 0.59
C PRO A 127 24.78 10.57 0.86
N ALA A 128 25.48 10.21 1.95
CA ALA A 128 25.60 8.87 2.54
C ALA A 128 24.58 8.66 3.70
N PRO A 129 24.24 7.40 4.08
CA PRO A 129 23.04 7.06 4.86
C PRO A 129 23.21 7.14 6.38
N VAL A 130 22.17 7.55 7.10
CA VAL A 130 22.11 7.64 8.59
C VAL A 130 21.00 6.72 9.14
N LEU A 131 21.29 6.06 10.28
CA LEU A 131 20.41 5.18 11.07
C LEU A 131 19.20 5.93 11.70
N PRO A 132 18.08 5.24 12.05
CA PRO A 132 16.85 5.89 12.50
C PRO A 132 16.92 6.42 13.95
N ALA A 133 16.51 7.67 14.16
CA ALA A 133 16.38 8.34 15.46
C ALA A 133 14.93 8.27 16.03
N PRO A 134 14.72 8.43 17.35
CA PRO A 134 13.43 8.23 18.02
C PRO A 134 12.44 9.40 17.77
N ALA A 135 11.14 9.10 17.75
CA ALA A 135 10.07 10.07 17.44
C ALA A 135 9.84 11.14 18.53
N PRO A 136 9.52 12.40 18.17
CA PRO A 136 9.26 13.51 19.10
C PRO A 136 7.83 13.47 19.71
N PRO A 137 7.61 14.09 20.89
CA PRO A 137 6.32 14.08 21.59
C PRO A 137 5.25 14.96 20.92
N SER A 138 3.99 14.54 21.08
CA SER A 138 2.76 15.13 20.57
C SER A 138 2.60 16.63 20.85
N GLY A 139 2.41 17.43 19.79
CA GLY A 139 2.14 18.87 19.85
C GLY A 139 0.73 19.25 20.34
N PRO A 140 0.45 20.55 20.55
CA PRO A 140 -0.77 21.03 21.20
C PRO A 140 -2.03 20.80 20.34
N VAL A 141 -3.13 20.48 21.03
CA VAL A 141 -4.47 20.20 20.48
C VAL A 141 -5.00 21.41 19.70
N ARG A 142 -5.43 21.19 18.45
CA ARG A 142 -6.11 22.21 17.62
C ARG A 142 -7.55 22.46 18.15
N PRO A 143 -7.99 23.73 18.29
CA PRO A 143 -9.27 24.11 18.91
C PRO A 143 -10.54 23.68 18.15
N ASP A 144 -10.40 23.16 16.93
CA ASP A 144 -11.45 22.73 16.01
C ASP A 144 -11.62 21.20 15.95
N THR A 145 -10.76 20.44 16.64
CA THR A 145 -10.90 18.99 16.79
C THR A 145 -11.69 18.68 18.06
N LYS A 146 -12.82 17.96 17.95
CA LYS A 146 -13.59 17.46 19.11
C LYS A 146 -12.84 16.35 19.86
N GLY A 147 -11.63 16.63 20.35
CA GLY A 147 -10.80 15.70 21.12
C GLY A 147 -10.33 14.45 20.34
N TRP A 148 -10.25 14.53 19.01
CA TRP A 148 -9.94 13.39 18.15
C TRP A 148 -8.57 13.53 17.49
N THR A 149 -7.81 12.43 17.42
CA THR A 149 -6.50 12.37 16.78
C THR A 149 -6.53 11.61 15.44
N GLY A 150 -5.86 12.19 14.45
CA GLY A 150 -5.69 11.62 13.11
C GLY A 150 -4.84 10.36 13.07
N THR A 151 -5.10 9.54 12.07
CA THR A 151 -4.30 8.37 11.70
C THR A 151 -3.74 8.54 10.28
N PRO A 152 -2.73 7.74 9.86
CA PRO A 152 -2.28 7.73 8.46
C PRO A 152 -3.41 7.44 7.44
N PHE A 153 -4.53 6.85 7.88
CA PHE A 153 -5.71 6.56 7.07
C PHE A 153 -6.73 7.70 7.05
N SER A 154 -6.50 8.76 7.81
CA SER A 154 -7.40 9.92 7.87
C SER A 154 -7.03 11.04 6.89
N THR A 155 -5.81 11.02 6.35
CA THR A 155 -5.38 11.91 5.27
C THR A 155 -5.77 11.29 3.93
N ALA A 156 -6.88 11.74 3.37
CA ALA A 156 -7.41 11.29 2.10
C ALA A 156 -6.48 11.66 0.93
N SER A 157 -6.03 10.67 0.16
CA SER A 157 -5.52 10.90 -1.20
C SER A 157 -6.70 10.76 -2.16
N ALA A 158 -7.42 11.86 -2.42
CA ALA A 158 -8.52 11.83 -3.38
C ALA A 158 -8.00 11.52 -4.80
N PRO A 159 -8.75 10.78 -5.62
CA PRO A 159 -8.37 10.55 -7.01
C PRO A 159 -8.37 11.86 -7.78
N ALA A 160 -7.21 12.23 -8.35
CA ALA A 160 -7.10 13.39 -9.23
C ALA A 160 -7.56 13.02 -10.65
N VAL A 161 -8.63 13.66 -11.12
CA VAL A 161 -9.23 13.46 -12.44
C VAL A 161 -9.31 14.78 -13.18
N ASP A 162 -8.17 15.45 -13.32
CA ASP A 162 -8.00 16.71 -14.04
C ASP A 162 -6.84 16.63 -15.03
N ALA A 163 -6.82 17.52 -16.04
CA ALA A 163 -5.77 17.50 -17.07
C ALA A 163 -4.35 17.67 -16.48
N ALA A 164 -4.21 18.37 -15.35
CA ALA A 164 -2.93 18.56 -14.67
C ALA A 164 -2.41 17.26 -14.01
N SER A 165 -3.27 16.30 -13.69
CA SER A 165 -2.88 14.99 -13.15
C SER A 165 -2.35 14.00 -14.19
N PHE A 166 -2.49 14.28 -15.50
CA PHE A 166 -2.10 13.37 -16.58
C PHE A 166 -0.64 12.87 -16.48
N PRO A 167 0.37 13.71 -16.19
CA PRO A 167 1.74 13.24 -15.97
C PRO A 167 1.87 12.29 -14.79
N GLY A 168 1.03 12.41 -13.76
CA GLY A 168 0.97 11.49 -12.62
C GLY A 168 0.50 10.10 -13.05
N TRP A 169 -0.60 10.03 -13.80
CA TRP A 169 -1.14 8.79 -14.34
C TRP A 169 -0.15 8.07 -15.27
N LEU A 170 0.59 8.80 -16.11
CA LEU A 170 1.60 8.21 -16.98
C LEU A 170 2.75 7.57 -16.19
N ARG A 171 3.14 8.17 -15.05
CA ARG A 171 4.15 7.58 -14.15
C ARG A 171 3.62 6.34 -13.45
N SER A 172 2.37 6.34 -12.99
CA SER A 172 1.72 5.15 -12.42
C SER A 172 1.67 4.00 -13.42
N LEU A 173 1.39 4.30 -14.69
CA LEU A 173 1.44 3.33 -15.78
C LEU A 173 2.87 2.80 -16.01
N ALA A 174 3.88 3.68 -16.03
CA ALA A 174 5.27 3.27 -16.17
C ALA A 174 5.74 2.37 -15.01
N LEU A 175 5.35 2.69 -13.78
CA LEU A 175 5.61 1.85 -12.60
C LEU A 175 4.85 0.52 -12.67
N ALA A 176 3.62 0.51 -13.19
CA ALA A 176 2.86 -0.72 -13.42
C ALA A 176 3.56 -1.64 -14.43
N VAL A 177 4.10 -1.08 -15.52
CA VAL A 177 4.91 -1.81 -16.50
C VAL A 177 6.19 -2.33 -15.84
N ALA A 178 6.88 -1.51 -15.06
CA ALA A 178 8.08 -1.93 -14.33
C ALA A 178 7.79 -3.08 -13.34
N ALA A 179 6.70 -2.99 -12.57
CA ALA A 179 6.28 -4.05 -11.65
C ALA A 179 5.92 -5.34 -12.38
N LEU A 180 5.27 -5.24 -13.55
CA LEU A 180 4.99 -6.40 -14.39
C LEU A 180 6.27 -7.10 -14.87
N LEU A 181 7.23 -6.33 -15.37
CA LEU A 181 8.48 -6.84 -15.93
C LEU A 181 9.46 -7.35 -14.87
N LEU A 182 9.55 -6.66 -13.73
CA LEU A 182 10.55 -6.93 -12.69
C LEU A 182 10.02 -7.83 -11.56
N LEU A 183 8.71 -7.86 -11.31
CA LEU A 183 8.12 -8.63 -10.21
C LEU A 183 7.20 -9.74 -10.72
N ALA A 184 6.14 -9.41 -11.46
CA ALA A 184 5.10 -10.37 -11.80
C ALA A 184 5.59 -11.51 -12.72
N LEU A 185 6.29 -11.18 -13.81
CA LEU A 185 6.82 -12.17 -14.75
C LEU A 185 7.95 -13.02 -14.13
N PRO A 186 8.96 -12.44 -13.45
CA PRO A 186 10.01 -13.26 -12.83
C PRO A 186 9.50 -14.13 -11.69
N ALA A 187 8.57 -13.63 -10.86
CA ALA A 187 7.93 -14.44 -9.82
C ALA A 187 7.18 -15.65 -10.41
N GLN A 188 6.58 -15.49 -11.59
CA GLN A 188 5.97 -16.62 -12.31
C GLN A 188 6.99 -17.66 -12.74
N LEU A 189 8.13 -17.24 -13.29
CA LEU A 189 9.20 -18.14 -13.72
C LEU A 189 9.74 -18.94 -12.53
N LEU A 190 9.98 -18.27 -11.40
CA LEU A 190 10.42 -18.89 -10.16
C LEU A 190 9.37 -19.83 -9.57
N ALA A 191 8.09 -19.43 -9.56
CA ALA A 191 7.03 -20.29 -9.05
C ALA A 191 6.86 -21.56 -9.91
N ALA A 192 7.01 -21.44 -11.23
CA ALA A 192 6.96 -22.57 -12.15
C ALA A 192 8.14 -23.54 -11.96
N THR A 193 9.34 -23.05 -11.63
CA THR A 193 10.51 -23.90 -11.36
C THR A 193 10.35 -24.64 -10.03
N LEU A 194 9.96 -23.94 -8.97
CA LEU A 194 9.74 -24.53 -7.65
C LEU A 194 8.59 -25.54 -7.65
N ALA A 195 7.55 -25.32 -8.45
CA ALA A 195 6.47 -26.30 -8.64
C ALA A 195 6.98 -27.57 -9.32
N ARG A 196 7.81 -27.46 -10.37
CA ARG A 196 8.43 -28.61 -11.04
C ARG A 196 9.35 -29.40 -10.12
N ARG A 197 10.19 -28.72 -9.32
CA ARG A 197 11.02 -29.36 -8.28
C ARG A 197 10.17 -30.14 -7.28
N ARG A 198 9.10 -29.53 -6.75
CA ARG A 198 8.19 -30.21 -5.81
C ARG A 198 7.50 -31.41 -6.43
N SER A 199 7.07 -31.35 -7.69
CA SER A 199 6.48 -32.50 -8.37
C SER A 199 7.48 -33.64 -8.61
N ARG A 200 8.78 -33.32 -8.82
CA ARG A 200 9.85 -34.32 -8.93
C ARG A 200 10.25 -34.90 -7.57
N ALA A 201 10.29 -34.07 -6.53
CA ALA A 201 10.71 -34.43 -5.18
C ALA A 201 9.58 -35.01 -4.32
N ALA A 202 8.32 -34.84 -4.72
CA ALA A 202 7.19 -35.51 -4.07
C ALA A 202 7.43 -37.01 -4.17
N PRO A 203 7.65 -37.72 -3.04
CA PRO A 203 7.76 -39.16 -3.10
C PRO A 203 6.45 -39.67 -3.69
N ARG A 204 6.53 -40.43 -4.79
CA ARG A 204 5.43 -41.33 -5.18
C ARG A 204 5.03 -42.03 -3.89
N SER A 205 3.84 -41.76 -3.38
CA SER A 205 3.36 -42.31 -2.11
C SER A 205 3.10 -43.80 -2.28
N ALA A 206 4.19 -44.56 -2.30
CA ALA A 206 4.29 -45.97 -2.05
C ALA A 206 5.44 -46.10 -1.04
N ARG A 207 5.17 -45.72 0.21
CA ARG A 207 5.97 -46.22 1.33
C ARG A 207 5.33 -47.54 1.75
N PRO A 208 5.92 -48.71 1.46
CA PRO A 208 5.48 -49.95 2.09
C PRO A 208 5.80 -49.84 3.58
N SER A 209 4.75 -49.89 4.40
CA SER A 209 4.88 -49.97 5.86
C SER A 209 5.44 -51.35 6.22
N ILE A 210 6.66 -51.37 6.75
CA ILE A 210 7.41 -52.58 7.17
C ILE A 210 6.80 -53.29 8.39
N PHE A 211 5.76 -52.73 9.02
CA PHE A 211 4.95 -53.47 9.99
C PHE A 211 3.58 -53.76 9.39
N GLY A 212 3.44 -55.00 8.94
CA GLY A 212 2.20 -55.55 8.39
C GLY A 212 1.16 -55.72 9.50
N ARG A 213 0.32 -54.70 9.71
CA ARG A 213 -1.04 -54.84 10.30
C ARG A 213 -1.87 -53.56 10.34
N ASN A 214 -1.62 -52.57 9.50
CA ASN A 214 -2.56 -51.45 9.35
C ASN A 214 -3.14 -51.43 7.94
N ARG A 215 -4.39 -51.88 7.83
CA ARG A 215 -5.23 -51.63 6.66
C ARG A 215 -5.32 -50.13 6.44
N THR A 216 -5.19 -49.71 5.19
CA THR A 216 -5.13 -48.29 4.85
C THR A 216 -6.51 -47.64 5.05
N ARG A 217 -6.57 -46.34 5.34
CA ARG A 217 -7.85 -45.60 5.39
C ARG A 217 -8.65 -45.70 4.08
N ALA A 218 -7.99 -46.01 2.97
CA ALA A 218 -8.63 -46.28 1.69
C ALA A 218 -9.39 -47.62 1.71
N GLU A 219 -8.83 -48.68 2.30
CA GLU A 219 -9.53 -49.96 2.48
C GLU A 219 -10.70 -49.84 3.49
N LEU A 220 -10.58 -49.00 4.52
CA LEU A 220 -11.70 -48.69 5.40
C LEU A 220 -12.79 -47.88 4.69
N ALA A 221 -12.42 -46.91 3.85
CA ALA A 221 -13.36 -46.15 3.04
C ALA A 221 -14.02 -47.00 1.93
N GLU A 222 -13.29 -47.97 1.36
CA GLU A 222 -13.83 -48.97 0.43
C GLU A 222 -14.73 -49.99 1.13
N ALA A 223 -14.40 -50.40 2.36
CA ALA A 223 -15.27 -51.25 3.17
C ALA A 223 -16.55 -50.51 3.63
N ASP A 224 -16.45 -49.24 4.02
CA ASP A 224 -17.60 -48.38 4.33
C ASP A 224 -18.43 -48.11 3.08
N ALA A 225 -17.80 -47.85 1.93
CA ALA A 225 -18.50 -47.68 0.66
C ALA A 225 -19.17 -48.98 0.19
N ALA A 226 -18.57 -50.14 0.44
CA ALA A 226 -19.15 -51.46 0.15
C ALA A 226 -20.30 -51.82 1.09
N LEU A 227 -20.28 -51.35 2.35
CA LEU A 227 -21.36 -51.53 3.32
C LEU A 227 -22.52 -50.54 3.08
N VAL A 228 -22.21 -49.30 2.73
CA VAL A 228 -23.21 -48.26 2.39
C VAL A 228 -23.86 -48.54 1.02
N GLY A 229 -23.11 -49.11 0.07
CA GLY A 229 -23.60 -49.51 -1.25
C GLY A 229 -24.67 -50.62 -1.24
N ARG A 230 -24.80 -51.39 -0.15
CA ARG A 230 -25.88 -52.38 -0.01
C ARG A 230 -27.19 -51.81 0.51
N ARG A 231 -27.22 -50.58 1.04
CA ARG A 231 -28.41 -50.03 1.71
C ARG A 231 -29.30 -49.14 0.82
N TRP A 232 -28.85 -48.81 -0.39
CA TRP A 232 -29.55 -47.90 -1.30
C TRP A 232 -29.59 -48.39 -2.77
N ALA A 233 -29.64 -49.71 -2.97
CA ALA A 233 -29.89 -50.30 -4.28
C ALA A 233 -31.40 -50.49 -4.50
N LEU A 234 -32.15 -49.39 -4.65
CA LEU A 234 -33.51 -49.37 -5.23
C LEU A 234 -33.78 -47.93 -5.71
N GLY A 235 -33.39 -47.62 -6.96
CA GLY A 235 -33.86 -46.42 -7.66
C GLY A 235 -32.84 -45.75 -8.59
N SER A 236 -33.10 -45.87 -9.90
CA SER A 236 -32.61 -45.06 -11.03
C SER A 236 -31.13 -45.13 -11.45
N ALA A 237 -30.86 -46.18 -12.24
CA ALA A 237 -30.23 -46.20 -13.56
C ALA A 237 -29.32 -45.02 -14.05
N LYS A 238 -28.07 -45.43 -14.35
CA LYS A 238 -27.27 -45.20 -15.58
C LYS A 238 -26.71 -43.80 -15.88
N SER A 239 -25.44 -43.63 -15.50
CA SER A 239 -24.38 -43.17 -16.41
C SER A 239 -23.02 -43.66 -15.89
N GLU A 240 -22.50 -44.73 -16.50
CA GLU A 240 -21.10 -45.13 -16.41
C GLU A 240 -20.24 -44.26 -17.34
N VAL A 241 -19.00 -43.96 -16.94
CA VAL A 241 -17.76 -44.38 -17.62
C VAL A 241 -16.55 -43.60 -17.07
N SER A 242 -15.55 -44.38 -16.60
CA SER A 242 -14.11 -44.11 -16.47
C SER A 242 -13.57 -43.13 -15.41
N GLY A 243 -13.18 -43.70 -14.26
CA GLY A 243 -11.77 -44.01 -13.95
C GLY A 243 -10.75 -42.87 -13.86
N LEU A 244 -10.08 -42.80 -12.71
CA LEU A 244 -8.86 -42.04 -12.35
C LEU A 244 -9.04 -40.55 -11.99
N SER A 245 -9.29 -40.30 -10.70
CA SER A 245 -8.37 -39.57 -9.79
C SER A 245 -9.09 -39.32 -8.46
N PRO A 246 -8.57 -39.75 -7.28
CA PRO A 246 -9.04 -39.17 -6.04
C PRO A 246 -8.58 -37.72 -6.04
N SER A 247 -9.52 -36.80 -6.24
CA SER A 247 -9.32 -35.39 -6.00
C SER A 247 -8.73 -35.24 -4.61
N ALA A 248 -7.58 -34.58 -4.49
CA ALA A 248 -6.96 -34.23 -3.23
C ALA A 248 -8.02 -33.54 -2.36
N THR A 249 -8.63 -34.31 -1.47
CA THR A 249 -9.76 -33.88 -0.68
C THR A 249 -9.17 -32.97 0.36
N THR A 250 -9.25 -31.67 0.12
CA THR A 250 -8.84 -30.67 1.11
C THR A 250 -9.68 -30.96 2.35
N ALA A 251 -9.05 -31.37 3.45
CA ALA A 251 -9.76 -31.68 4.68
C ALA A 251 -10.66 -30.48 5.05
N PRO A 252 -11.89 -30.72 5.54
CA PRO A 252 -12.80 -29.64 5.88
C PRO A 252 -12.16 -28.74 6.94
N GLN A 253 -11.99 -27.45 6.60
CA GLN A 253 -11.49 -26.47 7.56
C GLN A 253 -12.63 -26.03 8.50
N PRO A 254 -12.36 -25.77 9.79
CA PRO A 254 -13.37 -25.30 10.71
C PRO A 254 -13.84 -23.89 10.28
N VAL A 255 -15.16 -23.66 10.32
CA VAL A 255 -15.80 -22.41 9.85
C VAL A 255 -15.28 -21.18 10.61
N TRP A 256 -14.91 -21.34 11.88
CA TRP A 256 -14.33 -20.29 12.73
C TRP A 256 -12.95 -19.80 12.29
N LEU A 257 -12.25 -20.55 11.44
CA LEU A 257 -10.90 -20.18 11.00
C LEU A 257 -10.92 -18.94 10.10
N ALA A 258 -11.97 -18.77 9.28
CA ALA A 258 -12.15 -17.61 8.42
C ALA A 258 -12.26 -16.27 9.19
N PRO A 259 -13.18 -16.11 10.16
CA PRO A 259 -13.27 -14.87 10.94
C PRO A 259 -12.01 -14.63 11.78
N VAL A 260 -11.42 -15.67 12.38
CA VAL A 260 -10.16 -15.54 13.14
C VAL A 260 -9.03 -15.01 12.24
N ALA A 261 -8.86 -15.58 11.05
CA ALA A 261 -7.81 -15.14 10.13
C ALA A 261 -8.07 -13.70 9.61
N GLY A 262 -9.33 -13.30 9.44
CA GLY A 262 -9.70 -11.92 9.13
C GLY A 262 -9.34 -10.93 10.24
N VAL A 263 -9.62 -11.28 11.50
CA VAL A 263 -9.24 -10.47 12.68
C VAL A 263 -7.72 -10.35 12.79
N VAL A 264 -6.99 -11.46 12.61
CA VAL A 264 -5.52 -11.44 12.62
C VAL A 264 -4.96 -10.55 11.51
N ALA A 265 -5.51 -10.64 10.30
CA ALA A 265 -5.10 -9.76 9.20
C ALA A 265 -5.35 -8.29 9.53
N ALA A 266 -6.50 -7.95 10.10
CA ALA A 266 -6.81 -6.58 10.51
C ALA A 266 -5.88 -6.06 11.61
N ALA A 267 -5.54 -6.90 12.58
CA ALA A 267 -4.56 -6.58 13.62
C ALA A 267 -3.17 -6.33 13.03
N LEU A 268 -2.71 -7.18 12.10
CA LEU A 268 -1.41 -6.99 11.43
C LEU A 268 -1.37 -5.68 10.63
N VAL A 269 -2.43 -5.37 9.89
CA VAL A 269 -2.56 -4.15 9.10
C VAL A 269 -2.60 -2.89 9.99
N THR A 270 -3.29 -2.94 11.12
CA THR A 270 -3.30 -1.80 12.06
C THR A 270 -1.98 -1.64 12.80
N LEU A 271 -1.28 -2.74 13.10
CA LEU A 271 0.05 -2.72 13.72
C LEU A 271 1.16 -2.17 12.81
N SER A 272 0.91 -2.06 11.49
CA SER A 272 1.83 -1.35 10.60
C SER A 272 1.65 0.17 10.67
N ALA A 273 0.55 0.67 11.27
CA ALA A 273 0.33 2.09 11.49
C ALA A 273 0.85 2.50 12.88
N SER A 274 1.53 3.64 12.96
CA SER A 274 2.00 4.24 14.21
C SER A 274 0.86 4.98 14.93
N VAL A 275 -0.01 4.24 15.61
CA VAL A 275 -1.09 4.82 16.43
C VAL A 275 -0.74 4.71 17.91
N GLN A 276 -0.71 5.85 18.61
CA GLN A 276 -0.29 5.95 20.01
C GLN A 276 -1.47 5.97 21.00
N ASP A 277 -2.64 6.45 20.56
CA ASP A 277 -3.86 6.55 21.38
C ASP A 277 -4.73 5.29 21.27
N ALA A 278 -5.18 4.77 22.41
CA ALA A 278 -5.94 3.52 22.50
C ALA A 278 -7.33 3.64 21.83
N ALA A 279 -8.03 4.75 22.01
CA ALA A 279 -9.36 4.96 21.42
C ALA A 279 -9.27 5.07 19.89
N THR A 280 -8.24 5.76 19.42
CA THR A 280 -7.90 5.85 17.99
C THR A 280 -7.51 4.50 17.40
N TYR A 281 -6.75 3.69 18.14
CA TYR A 281 -6.36 2.35 17.70
C TYR A 281 -7.57 1.44 17.54
N VAL A 282 -8.50 1.40 18.51
CA VAL A 282 -9.70 0.55 18.44
C VAL A 282 -10.60 0.95 17.27
N ARG A 283 -10.77 2.26 17.04
CA ARG A 283 -11.55 2.76 15.90
C ARG A 283 -10.93 2.34 14.56
N LEU A 284 -9.61 2.54 14.41
CA LEU A 284 -8.90 2.15 13.19
C LEU A 284 -8.94 0.63 12.99
N LEU A 285 -8.75 -0.15 14.06
CA LEU A 285 -8.85 -1.61 14.03
C LEU A 285 -10.22 -2.07 13.56
N PHE A 286 -11.28 -1.45 14.06
CA PHE A 286 -12.64 -1.75 13.63
C PHE A 286 -12.87 -1.39 12.15
N ALA A 287 -12.39 -0.23 11.71
CA ALA A 287 -12.48 0.19 10.31
C ALA A 287 -11.75 -0.80 9.38
N VAL A 288 -10.51 -1.16 9.72
CA VAL A 288 -9.71 -2.12 8.95
C VAL A 288 -10.34 -3.52 8.98
N ALA A 289 -10.86 -3.98 10.11
CA ALA A 289 -11.53 -5.28 10.21
C ALA A 289 -12.77 -5.35 9.30
N LEU A 290 -13.57 -4.28 9.26
CA LEU A 290 -14.71 -4.18 8.37
C LEU A 290 -14.27 -4.18 6.89
N ALA A 291 -13.18 -3.48 6.56
CA ALA A 291 -12.64 -3.43 5.21
C ALA A 291 -12.10 -4.79 4.75
N VAL A 292 -11.35 -5.51 5.61
CA VAL A 292 -10.90 -6.89 5.37
C VAL A 292 -12.10 -7.81 5.15
N ALA A 293 -13.13 -7.73 6.00
CA ALA A 293 -14.34 -8.53 5.85
C ALA A 293 -15.05 -8.25 4.51
N ALA A 294 -15.18 -6.97 4.13
CA ALA A 294 -15.81 -6.56 2.88
C ALA A 294 -15.06 -7.10 1.64
N VAL A 295 -13.73 -6.94 1.59
CA VAL A 295 -12.89 -7.44 0.47
C VAL A 295 -13.04 -8.95 0.28
N ASN A 296 -12.97 -9.71 1.39
CA ASN A 296 -13.10 -11.17 1.33
C ASN A 296 -14.53 -11.60 0.95
N ALA A 297 -15.55 -10.93 1.50
CA ALA A 297 -16.95 -11.20 1.18
C ALA A 297 -17.23 -10.95 -0.31
N VAL A 298 -16.79 -9.82 -0.87
CA VAL A 298 -16.95 -9.49 -2.29
C VAL A 298 -16.28 -10.55 -3.17
N GLY A 299 -15.05 -10.95 -2.84
CA GLY A 299 -14.33 -12.00 -3.58
C GLY A 299 -15.08 -13.34 -3.58
N VAL A 300 -15.55 -13.79 -2.41
CA VAL A 300 -16.28 -15.06 -2.25
C VAL A 300 -17.65 -15.00 -2.96
N LEU A 301 -18.41 -13.92 -2.78
CA LEU A 301 -19.73 -13.73 -3.36
C LEU A 301 -19.64 -13.65 -4.89
N ALA A 302 -18.69 -12.90 -5.44
CA ALA A 302 -18.48 -12.80 -6.88
C ALA A 302 -18.12 -14.16 -7.50
N ALA A 303 -17.24 -14.92 -6.85
CA ALA A 303 -16.86 -16.24 -7.31
C ALA A 303 -18.06 -17.23 -7.27
N ARG A 304 -18.81 -17.24 -6.16
CA ARG A 304 -19.99 -18.12 -5.99
C ARG A 304 -21.15 -17.74 -6.90
N ALA A 305 -21.43 -16.45 -7.07
CA ALA A 305 -22.46 -15.96 -7.98
C ALA A 305 -22.12 -16.36 -9.42
N THR A 306 -20.88 -16.14 -9.86
CA THR A 306 -20.45 -16.53 -11.21
C THR A 306 -20.48 -18.05 -11.40
N ALA A 307 -20.09 -18.84 -10.40
CA ALA A 307 -20.21 -20.29 -10.45
C ALA A 307 -21.66 -20.75 -10.64
N ARG A 308 -22.59 -20.16 -9.87
CA ARG A 308 -24.04 -20.42 -9.99
C ARG A 308 -24.58 -20.03 -11.37
N HIS A 309 -24.23 -18.85 -11.87
CA HIS A 309 -24.62 -18.39 -13.22
C HIS A 309 -24.10 -19.32 -14.33
N LEU A 310 -22.98 -20.00 -14.11
CA LEU A 310 -22.43 -20.98 -15.03
C LEU A 310 -22.92 -22.42 -14.78
N GLY A 311 -23.96 -22.60 -13.94
CA GLY A 311 -24.53 -23.92 -13.61
C GLY A 311 -23.58 -24.84 -12.84
N ARG A 312 -22.63 -24.29 -12.07
CA ARG A 312 -21.66 -25.06 -11.29
C ARG A 312 -21.93 -25.03 -9.80
N ALA A 313 -21.49 -26.09 -9.13
CA ALA A 313 -21.46 -26.15 -7.67
C ALA A 313 -20.67 -24.97 -7.09
N ALA A 314 -21.14 -24.47 -5.94
CA ALA A 314 -20.48 -23.36 -5.26
C ALA A 314 -19.07 -23.79 -4.84
N PRO A 315 -18.02 -23.04 -5.21
CA PRO A 315 -16.67 -23.39 -4.80
C PRO A 315 -16.52 -23.30 -3.27
N PRO A 316 -15.75 -24.21 -2.67
CA PRO A 316 -15.46 -24.16 -1.24
C PRO A 316 -14.65 -22.90 -0.92
N VAL A 317 -14.75 -22.45 0.33
CA VAL A 317 -13.98 -21.32 0.85
C VAL A 317 -12.97 -21.89 1.82
N VAL A 318 -11.71 -21.54 1.63
CA VAL A 318 -10.60 -22.00 2.47
C VAL A 318 -9.74 -20.82 2.86
N VAL A 319 -9.13 -20.87 4.03
CA VAL A 319 -8.11 -19.90 4.43
C VAL A 319 -6.78 -20.34 3.84
N LEU A 320 -6.15 -19.46 3.07
CA LEU A 320 -4.81 -19.69 2.53
C LEU A 320 -3.78 -19.11 3.51
N PRO A 321 -3.03 -19.95 4.24
CA PRO A 321 -2.03 -19.44 5.19
C PRO A 321 -0.96 -18.60 4.50
N LEU A 322 -0.65 -18.90 3.23
CA LEU A 322 0.26 -18.11 2.42
C LEU A 322 -0.17 -16.64 2.28
N LEU A 323 -1.48 -16.38 2.16
CA LEU A 323 -1.97 -15.01 2.05
C LEU A 323 -1.84 -14.27 3.38
N LEU A 324 -2.13 -14.94 4.51
CA LEU A 324 -1.93 -14.35 5.84
C LEU A 324 -0.45 -14.04 6.10
N MET A 325 0.45 -14.93 5.67
CA MET A 325 1.90 -14.67 5.72
C MET A 325 2.32 -13.52 4.83
N ALA A 326 1.71 -13.36 3.65
CA ALA A 326 1.94 -12.20 2.79
C ALA A 326 1.49 -10.90 3.47
N VAL A 327 0.32 -10.87 4.10
CA VAL A 327 -0.16 -9.73 4.90
C VAL A 327 0.81 -9.39 6.02
N ALA A 328 1.28 -10.40 6.77
CA ALA A 328 2.26 -10.19 7.82
C ALA A 328 3.58 -9.61 7.29
N ALA A 329 4.10 -10.19 6.20
CA ALA A 329 5.35 -9.74 5.59
C ALA A 329 5.25 -8.30 5.06
N THR A 330 4.12 -7.92 4.46
CA THR A 330 3.92 -6.56 3.92
C THR A 330 3.65 -5.54 5.03
N ALA A 331 2.96 -5.92 6.10
CA ALA A 331 2.78 -5.09 7.28
C ALA A 331 4.12 -4.82 8.00
N VAL A 332 4.92 -5.86 8.21
CA VAL A 332 6.27 -5.74 8.80
C VAL A 332 7.20 -4.96 7.89
N GLY A 333 7.20 -5.25 6.58
CA GLY A 333 7.99 -4.51 5.59
C GLY A 333 7.63 -3.03 5.58
N SER A 334 6.34 -2.68 5.54
CA SER A 334 5.90 -1.28 5.57
C SER A 334 6.39 -0.55 6.82
N ARG A 335 6.43 -1.24 7.95
CA ARG A 335 6.95 -0.67 9.21
C ARG A 335 8.47 -0.54 9.22
N LEU A 336 9.21 -1.51 8.70
CA LEU A 336 10.67 -1.50 8.66
C LEU A 336 11.22 -0.45 7.70
N PHE A 337 10.52 -0.22 6.59
CA PHE A 337 10.92 0.74 5.56
C PHE A 337 10.24 2.10 5.69
N GLY A 338 9.35 2.29 6.68
CA GLY A 338 8.65 3.55 6.90
C GLY A 338 7.73 3.96 5.75
N PHE A 339 7.08 3.01 5.08
CA PHE A 339 6.16 3.32 3.98
C PHE A 339 4.88 3.98 4.54
N GLU A 340 4.68 5.24 4.19
CA GLU A 340 3.48 6.02 4.46
C GLU A 340 2.85 6.48 3.13
N PRO A 341 1.70 5.92 2.69
CA PRO A 341 0.89 4.89 3.35
C PRO A 341 1.49 3.48 3.24
N ALA A 342 1.13 2.62 4.19
CA ALA A 342 1.59 1.23 4.20
C ALA A 342 1.09 0.46 2.96
N LEU A 343 1.91 -0.47 2.46
CA LEU A 343 1.52 -1.39 1.40
C LEU A 343 0.67 -2.50 2.01
N LEU A 344 -0.66 -2.41 1.84
CA LEU A 344 -1.61 -3.27 2.56
C LEU A 344 -2.39 -4.21 1.65
N PHE A 345 -2.65 -5.40 2.20
CA PHE A 345 -3.42 -6.45 1.56
C PHE A 345 -4.36 -7.07 2.61
N GLY A 346 -5.59 -7.38 2.20
CA GLY A 346 -6.64 -7.86 3.11
C GLY A 346 -7.21 -9.21 2.70
N LEU A 347 -6.72 -9.82 1.63
CA LEU A 347 -7.23 -11.09 1.15
C LEU A 347 -6.69 -12.23 2.02
N VAL A 348 -7.60 -12.98 2.64
CA VAL A 348 -7.27 -14.11 3.53
C VAL A 348 -7.96 -15.39 3.05
N LEU A 349 -9.11 -15.24 2.40
CA LEU A 349 -9.91 -16.35 1.87
C LEU A 349 -9.52 -16.65 0.42
N GLY A 350 -9.21 -17.91 0.15
CA GLY A 350 -9.12 -18.47 -1.18
C GLY A 350 -10.39 -19.19 -1.59
N VAL A 351 -10.68 -19.15 -2.87
CA VAL A 351 -11.79 -19.86 -3.51
C VAL A 351 -11.19 -20.85 -4.52
N PRO A 352 -10.67 -22.00 -4.06
CA PRO A 352 -10.02 -22.96 -4.94
C PRO A 352 -11.05 -23.49 -5.94
N LEU A 353 -10.66 -23.42 -7.20
CA LEU A 353 -11.48 -23.89 -8.31
C LEU A 353 -11.03 -25.31 -8.66
N PRO A 354 -11.91 -26.33 -8.59
CA PRO A 354 -11.53 -27.72 -8.82
C PRO A 354 -10.77 -27.92 -10.13
N ASP A 355 -9.74 -28.75 -10.11
CA ASP A 355 -8.98 -29.11 -11.30
C ASP A 355 -9.81 -30.02 -12.21
N GLY A 356 -10.16 -29.52 -13.40
CA GLY A 356 -10.93 -30.25 -14.42
C GLY A 356 -10.92 -29.57 -15.79
N ARG A 357 -11.50 -30.22 -16.81
CA ARG A 357 -11.51 -29.77 -18.22
C ARG A 357 -12.13 -28.37 -18.46
N ALA A 358 -12.79 -27.77 -17.47
CA ALA A 358 -13.45 -26.47 -17.56
C ALA A 358 -12.50 -25.26 -17.39
N ARG A 359 -11.41 -25.19 -18.18
CA ARG A 359 -10.45 -24.06 -18.15
C ARG A 359 -11.13 -22.70 -18.32
N VAL A 360 -12.07 -22.60 -19.27
CA VAL A 360 -12.81 -21.37 -19.59
C VAL A 360 -13.63 -20.89 -18.40
N ALA A 361 -14.33 -21.80 -17.72
CA ALA A 361 -15.15 -21.45 -16.57
C ALA A 361 -14.33 -20.94 -15.39
N ARG A 362 -13.19 -21.60 -15.14
CA ARG A 362 -12.26 -21.17 -14.09
C ARG A 362 -11.71 -19.78 -14.39
N GLY A 363 -11.33 -19.54 -15.63
CA GLY A 363 -10.92 -18.22 -16.10
C GLY A 363 -12.01 -17.18 -15.87
N ARG A 364 -13.25 -17.43 -16.30
CA ARG A 364 -14.39 -16.50 -16.12
C ARG A 364 -14.66 -16.18 -14.64
N ILE A 365 -14.72 -17.20 -13.78
CA ILE A 365 -14.95 -17.03 -12.34
C ILE A 365 -13.82 -16.21 -11.72
N ALA A 366 -12.57 -16.54 -12.03
CA ALA A 366 -11.41 -15.82 -11.52
C ALA A 366 -11.34 -14.36 -12.01
N THR A 367 -11.65 -14.11 -13.28
CA THR A 367 -11.72 -12.75 -13.84
C THR A 367 -12.79 -11.93 -13.12
N VAL A 368 -14.01 -12.45 -12.97
CA VAL A 368 -15.10 -11.72 -12.29
C VAL A 368 -14.75 -11.47 -10.82
N GLN A 369 -14.18 -12.47 -10.13
CA GLN A 369 -13.71 -12.33 -8.75
C GLN A 369 -12.66 -11.22 -8.61
N LEU A 370 -11.62 -11.23 -9.45
CA LEU A 370 -10.55 -10.23 -9.43
C LEU A 370 -11.08 -8.83 -9.76
N SER A 371 -11.92 -8.72 -10.80
CA SER A 371 -12.55 -7.46 -11.19
C SER A 371 -13.45 -6.91 -10.09
N ALA A 372 -14.20 -7.76 -9.39
CA ALA A 372 -15.07 -7.33 -8.28
C ALA A 372 -14.26 -6.80 -7.08
N ILE A 373 -13.16 -7.47 -6.72
CA ILE A 373 -12.26 -7.04 -5.64
C ILE A 373 -11.56 -5.71 -6.01
N ALA A 374 -11.10 -5.57 -7.25
CA ALA A 374 -10.52 -4.32 -7.72
C ALA A 374 -11.58 -3.19 -7.76
N ALA A 375 -12.79 -3.48 -8.24
CA ALA A 375 -13.86 -2.52 -8.36
C ALA A 375 -14.31 -1.98 -6.99
N ILE A 376 -14.46 -2.82 -5.97
CA ILE A 376 -14.82 -2.32 -4.62
C ILE A 376 -13.74 -1.38 -4.06
N GLY A 377 -12.46 -1.67 -4.32
CA GLY A 377 -11.36 -0.79 -3.90
C GLY A 377 -11.35 0.55 -4.66
N VAL A 378 -11.56 0.53 -5.97
CA VAL A 378 -11.67 1.75 -6.80
C VAL A 378 -12.90 2.58 -6.40
N LEU A 379 -14.05 1.94 -6.18
CA LEU A 379 -15.27 2.62 -5.73
C LEU A 379 -15.06 3.25 -4.35
N ALA A 380 -14.40 2.56 -3.43
CA ALA A 380 -14.04 3.13 -2.13
C ALA A 380 -13.10 4.32 -2.28
N TRP A 381 -12.12 4.24 -3.18
CA TRP A 381 -11.21 5.35 -3.46
C TRP A 381 -11.92 6.58 -4.04
N LEU A 382 -12.86 6.38 -4.98
CA LEU A 382 -13.71 7.44 -5.50
C LEU A 382 -14.59 8.06 -4.39
N ALA A 383 -15.13 7.22 -3.51
CA ALA A 383 -15.95 7.67 -2.38
C ALA A 383 -15.16 8.56 -1.40
N VAL A 384 -13.87 8.30 -1.21
CA VAL A 384 -12.99 9.17 -0.39
C VAL A 384 -12.99 10.60 -0.88
N GLY A 385 -13.00 10.84 -2.19
CA GLY A 385 -13.05 12.19 -2.77
C GLY A 385 -14.36 12.95 -2.52
N ALA A 386 -15.43 12.24 -2.16
CA ALA A 386 -16.73 12.83 -1.83
C ALA A 386 -16.94 13.02 -0.32
N LEU A 387 -16.09 12.44 0.53
CA LEU A 387 -16.20 12.55 1.97
C LEU A 387 -15.63 13.90 2.47
N PRO A 388 -16.32 14.60 3.39
CA PRO A 388 -15.80 15.82 3.99
C PRO A 388 -14.61 15.53 4.90
N SER A 389 -13.76 16.54 5.12
CA SER A 389 -12.67 16.46 6.09
C SER A 389 -13.18 16.04 7.47
N PRO A 390 -12.51 15.10 8.15
CA PRO A 390 -13.00 14.56 9.42
C PRO A 390 -13.01 15.64 10.51
N SER A 391 -14.16 15.82 11.16
CA SER A 391 -14.37 16.79 12.26
C SER A 391 -14.49 16.12 13.64
N GLY A 392 -14.55 14.78 13.68
CA GLY A 392 -14.55 13.98 14.90
C GLY A 392 -14.40 12.49 14.63
N GLY A 393 -14.45 11.67 15.69
CA GLY A 393 -14.18 10.23 15.63
C GLY A 393 -15.09 9.45 14.68
N PHE A 394 -16.38 9.79 14.60
CA PHE A 394 -17.32 9.11 13.71
C PHE A 394 -17.06 9.43 12.23
N SER A 395 -16.87 10.70 11.87
CA SER A 395 -16.50 11.07 10.49
C SER A 395 -15.14 10.51 10.09
N ALA A 396 -14.19 10.47 11.04
CA ALA A 396 -12.89 9.86 10.82
C ALA A 396 -12.99 8.36 10.55
N PHE A 397 -13.86 7.65 11.26
CA PHE A 397 -14.09 6.23 11.02
C PHE A 397 -14.48 5.94 9.57
N PHE A 398 -15.37 6.73 8.95
CA PHE A 398 -15.75 6.51 7.55
C PHE A 398 -14.62 6.79 6.57
N VAL A 399 -13.85 7.86 6.80
CA VAL A 399 -12.67 8.19 5.97
C VAL A 399 -11.62 7.08 6.10
N GLU A 400 -11.34 6.63 7.33
CA GLU A 400 -10.42 5.53 7.62
C GLU A 400 -10.89 4.21 6.99
N PHE A 401 -12.18 3.90 7.08
CA PHE A 401 -12.78 2.72 6.46
C PHE A 401 -12.68 2.77 4.94
N ALA A 402 -13.01 3.91 4.31
CA ALA A 402 -12.96 4.05 2.87
C ALA A 402 -11.52 3.97 2.34
N ASN A 403 -10.56 4.60 3.02
CA ASN A 403 -9.13 4.51 2.69
C ASN A 403 -8.56 3.10 2.95
N ALA A 404 -8.97 2.44 4.02
CA ALA A 404 -8.59 1.04 4.26
C ALA A 404 -9.17 0.13 3.18
N LEU A 405 -10.43 0.32 2.80
CA LEU A 405 -11.11 -0.48 1.78
C LEU A 405 -10.50 -0.28 0.39
N SER A 406 -10.07 0.93 0.05
CA SER A 406 -9.37 1.19 -1.21
C SER A 406 -8.02 0.49 -1.28
N LEU A 407 -7.16 0.68 -0.27
CA LEU A 407 -5.84 0.07 -0.18
C LEU A 407 -5.93 -1.45 -0.16
N LEU A 408 -6.76 -2.01 0.74
CA LEU A 408 -6.93 -3.45 0.86
C LEU A 408 -7.58 -4.04 -0.38
N GLY A 409 -8.55 -3.38 -1.02
CA GLY A 409 -9.21 -3.88 -2.24
C GLY A 409 -8.26 -3.93 -3.43
N ILE A 410 -7.64 -2.80 -3.77
CA ILE A 410 -6.74 -2.70 -4.92
C ILE A 410 -5.46 -3.52 -4.69
N GLY A 411 -4.88 -3.45 -3.48
CA GLY A 411 -3.75 -4.30 -3.10
C GLY A 411 -4.10 -5.79 -3.21
N SER A 412 -5.21 -6.22 -2.62
CA SER A 412 -5.63 -7.63 -2.66
C SER A 412 -5.82 -8.15 -4.08
N ALA A 413 -6.40 -7.34 -4.97
CA ALA A 413 -6.49 -7.67 -6.38
C ALA A 413 -5.09 -7.87 -7.00
N ALA A 414 -4.14 -6.96 -6.75
CA ALA A 414 -2.78 -7.04 -7.27
C ALA A 414 -2.06 -8.33 -6.87
N ILE A 415 -2.15 -8.76 -5.60
CA ILE A 415 -1.59 -10.05 -5.17
C ILE A 415 -2.34 -11.21 -5.79
N ALA A 416 -3.67 -11.20 -5.78
CA ALA A 416 -4.48 -12.30 -6.32
C ALA A 416 -4.29 -12.49 -7.83
N LEU A 417 -3.86 -11.44 -8.55
CA LEU A 417 -3.48 -11.45 -9.95
C LEU A 417 -2.16 -12.18 -10.23
N LEU A 418 -1.29 -12.35 -9.23
CA LEU A 418 -0.05 -13.09 -9.40
C LEU A 418 -0.35 -14.54 -9.81
N PRO A 419 0.29 -15.06 -10.88
CA PRO A 419 -0.03 -16.37 -11.45
C PRO A 419 0.68 -17.50 -10.68
N ILE A 420 0.57 -17.49 -9.35
CA ILE A 420 1.27 -18.41 -8.44
C ILE A 420 0.29 -19.32 -7.69
N GLY A 421 0.68 -20.58 -7.47
CA GLY A 421 -0.07 -21.53 -6.65
C GLY A 421 -1.52 -21.72 -7.10
N GLN A 422 -2.46 -21.50 -6.18
CA GLN A 422 -3.92 -21.61 -6.38
C GLN A 422 -4.61 -20.24 -6.49
N LEU A 423 -3.86 -19.16 -6.73
CA LEU A 423 -4.43 -17.83 -6.87
C LEU A 423 -5.25 -17.70 -8.16
N PRO A 424 -6.32 -16.87 -8.15
CA PRO A 424 -7.20 -16.70 -9.30
C PRO A 424 -6.46 -16.17 -10.54
N GLY A 425 -5.42 -15.36 -10.37
CA GLY A 425 -4.59 -14.86 -11.46
C GLY A 425 -4.01 -15.96 -12.35
N ARG A 426 -3.67 -17.13 -11.77
CA ARG A 426 -3.18 -18.29 -12.54
C ARG A 426 -4.27 -18.83 -13.47
N ALA A 427 -5.51 -18.87 -13.03
CA ALA A 427 -6.63 -19.35 -13.87
C ALA A 427 -6.88 -18.41 -15.05
N VAL A 428 -6.79 -17.09 -14.84
CA VAL A 428 -6.89 -16.09 -15.93
C VAL A 428 -5.71 -16.23 -16.90
N PHE A 429 -4.48 -16.35 -16.39
CA PHE A 429 -3.28 -16.52 -17.22
C PHE A 429 -3.34 -17.76 -18.12
N LEU A 430 -3.85 -18.89 -17.60
CA LEU A 430 -3.98 -20.13 -18.35
C LEU A 430 -5.15 -20.10 -19.35
N TRP A 431 -6.17 -19.29 -19.11
CA TRP A 431 -7.32 -19.12 -20.00
C TRP A 431 -7.02 -18.15 -21.13
N VAL A 432 -6.68 -16.89 -20.82
CA VAL A 432 -6.41 -15.82 -21.78
C VAL A 432 -5.25 -14.93 -21.26
N ARG A 433 -4.04 -15.16 -21.79
CA ARG A 433 -2.83 -14.39 -21.43
C ARG A 433 -2.96 -12.86 -21.63
N PRO A 434 -3.49 -12.34 -22.76
CA PRO A 434 -3.61 -10.89 -22.93
C PRO A 434 -4.60 -10.27 -21.94
N LEU A 435 -5.67 -10.99 -21.58
CA LEU A 435 -6.61 -10.55 -20.54
C LEU A 435 -5.94 -10.46 -19.18
N TRP A 436 -5.13 -11.45 -18.81
CA TRP A 436 -4.35 -11.41 -17.59
C TRP A 436 -3.40 -10.21 -17.58
N LEU A 437 -2.69 -9.95 -18.69
CA LEU A 437 -1.77 -8.82 -18.81
C LEU A 437 -2.50 -7.48 -18.71
N GLY A 438 -3.64 -7.32 -19.40
CA GLY A 438 -4.47 -6.12 -19.31
C GLY A 438 -5.01 -5.89 -17.90
N LEU A 439 -5.49 -6.94 -17.23
CA LEU A 439 -6.00 -6.84 -15.86
C LEU A 439 -4.90 -6.48 -14.86
N ASN A 440 -3.69 -7.02 -15.01
CA ASN A 440 -2.54 -6.60 -14.21
C ASN A 440 -2.22 -5.12 -14.48
N LEU A 441 -2.11 -4.72 -15.75
CA LEU A 441 -1.76 -3.36 -16.11
C LEU A 441 -2.73 -2.35 -15.48
N VAL A 442 -4.04 -2.61 -15.57
CA VAL A 442 -5.07 -1.76 -14.97
C VAL A 442 -4.96 -1.73 -13.45
N VAL A 443 -4.90 -2.89 -12.79
CA VAL A 443 -4.88 -2.96 -11.31
C VAL A 443 -3.60 -2.36 -10.72
N TYR A 444 -2.43 -2.65 -11.30
CA TYR A 444 -1.17 -2.05 -10.85
C TYR A 444 -1.12 -0.53 -11.13
N THR A 445 -1.68 -0.06 -12.24
CA THR A 445 -1.77 1.38 -12.50
C THR A 445 -2.62 2.06 -11.42
N MET A 446 -3.76 1.47 -11.06
CA MET A 446 -4.61 1.96 -9.97
C MET A 446 -3.90 1.89 -8.61
N LEU A 447 -3.17 0.80 -8.35
CA LEU A 447 -2.39 0.64 -7.11
C LEU A 447 -1.33 1.74 -6.98
N PHE A 448 -0.56 2.00 -8.03
CA PHE A 448 0.45 3.06 -7.99
C PHE A 448 -0.17 4.46 -7.96
N ALA A 449 -1.31 4.67 -8.64
CA ALA A 449 -2.05 5.93 -8.53
C ALA A 449 -2.58 6.18 -7.10
N LEU A 450 -2.97 5.12 -6.39
CA LEU A 450 -3.45 5.20 -5.00
C LEU A 450 -2.31 5.45 -4.01
N LEU A 451 -1.18 4.75 -4.17
CA LEU A 451 -0.07 4.78 -3.20
C LEU A 451 0.81 6.02 -3.28
N LEU A 452 0.69 6.81 -4.35
CA LEU A 452 1.70 7.82 -4.66
C LEU A 452 1.09 9.16 -5.07
N PRO A 453 1.41 10.25 -4.36
CA PRO A 453 1.85 11.45 -5.07
C PRO A 453 3.22 11.09 -5.68
N VAL A 454 3.24 10.49 -6.88
CA VAL A 454 4.49 10.01 -7.53
C VAL A 454 5.57 11.10 -7.64
N ALA A 455 5.15 12.37 -7.53
CA ALA A 455 6.01 13.51 -7.41
C ALA A 455 7.03 13.41 -6.25
N SER A 456 6.65 12.90 -5.06
CA SER A 456 7.56 12.82 -3.91
C SER A 456 8.63 11.73 -4.05
N LEU A 457 8.27 10.58 -4.63
CA LEU A 457 9.22 9.47 -4.86
C LEU A 457 10.35 9.85 -5.81
N ILE A 458 10.07 10.70 -6.80
CA ILE A 458 11.06 11.17 -7.76
C ILE A 458 11.88 12.34 -7.18
N GLN A 459 11.26 13.24 -6.40
CA GLN A 459 11.96 14.33 -5.72
C GLN A 459 13.00 13.81 -4.71
N ASN A 460 12.70 12.71 -4.01
CA ASN A 460 13.64 12.07 -3.09
C ASN A 460 14.63 11.11 -3.78
N GLY A 461 14.34 10.66 -5.02
CA GLY A 461 15.19 9.96 -6.00
C GLY A 461 15.85 8.63 -5.58
N THR A 462 16.48 8.63 -4.41
CA THR A 462 17.24 7.54 -3.79
C THR A 462 16.37 6.33 -3.43
N ASP A 463 15.19 6.55 -2.85
CA ASP A 463 14.28 5.46 -2.45
C ASP A 463 13.72 4.71 -3.65
N LEU A 464 13.31 5.44 -4.70
CA LEU A 464 12.80 4.82 -5.93
C LEU A 464 13.89 3.99 -6.62
N VAL A 465 15.12 4.49 -6.69
CA VAL A 465 16.25 3.73 -7.26
C VAL A 465 16.55 2.48 -6.44
N ALA A 466 16.50 2.55 -5.11
CA ALA A 466 16.70 1.39 -4.25
C ALA A 466 15.61 0.33 -4.45
N ILE A 467 14.34 0.73 -4.54
CA ILE A 467 13.22 -0.17 -4.80
C ILE A 467 13.34 -0.84 -6.17
N LEU A 468 13.65 -0.07 -7.22
CA LEU A 468 13.83 -0.59 -8.57
C LEU A 468 15.06 -1.51 -8.68
N ALA A 469 16.15 -1.19 -7.98
CA ALA A 469 17.33 -2.04 -7.90
C ALA A 469 17.01 -3.36 -7.19
N ALA A 470 16.29 -3.33 -6.07
CA ALA A 470 15.85 -4.54 -5.38
C ALA A 470 14.93 -5.41 -6.26
N ALA A 471 13.99 -4.78 -6.98
CA ALA A 471 13.13 -5.47 -7.94
C ALA A 471 13.94 -6.10 -9.10
N LEU A 472 14.95 -5.38 -9.60
CA LEU A 472 15.85 -5.89 -10.65
C LEU A 472 16.68 -7.09 -10.16
N VAL A 473 17.25 -7.01 -8.95
CA VAL A 473 17.98 -8.14 -8.34
C VAL A 473 17.08 -9.36 -8.22
N PHE A 474 15.86 -9.18 -7.72
CA PHE A 474 14.86 -10.25 -7.65
C PHE A 474 14.54 -10.85 -9.03
N ALA A 475 14.38 -9.99 -10.05
CA ALA A 475 14.11 -10.41 -11.41
C ALA A 475 15.25 -11.27 -11.97
N VAL A 476 16.50 -10.80 -11.83
CA VAL A 476 17.71 -11.49 -12.28
C VAL A 476 17.82 -12.84 -11.58
N LEU A 477 17.73 -12.90 -10.25
CA LEU A 477 17.80 -14.15 -9.50
C LEU A 477 16.73 -15.16 -9.93
N SER A 478 15.49 -14.70 -10.11
CA SER A 478 14.38 -15.55 -10.54
C SER A 478 14.60 -16.13 -11.94
N VAL A 479 15.09 -15.30 -12.87
CA VAL A 479 15.43 -15.72 -14.24
C VAL A 479 16.63 -16.67 -14.25
N SER A 480 17.68 -16.39 -13.47
CA SER A 480 18.85 -17.25 -13.33
C SER A 480 18.50 -18.64 -12.82
N VAL A 481 17.69 -18.74 -11.75
CA VAL A 481 17.20 -20.02 -11.23
C VAL A 481 16.38 -20.76 -12.28
N TRP A 482 15.57 -20.03 -13.05
CA TRP A 482 14.77 -20.63 -14.12
C TRP A 482 15.63 -21.14 -15.29
N LEU A 483 16.63 -20.37 -15.72
CA LEU A 483 17.57 -20.77 -16.76
C LEU A 483 18.39 -22.01 -16.33
N TRP A 484 18.87 -22.02 -15.08
CA TRP A 484 19.61 -23.14 -14.52
C TRP A 484 18.80 -24.45 -14.56
N GLU A 485 17.57 -24.42 -14.04
CA GLU A 485 16.66 -25.58 -14.07
C GLU A 485 16.26 -26.02 -15.47
N ARG A 486 16.14 -25.07 -16.40
CA ARG A 486 15.68 -25.38 -17.76
C ARG A 486 16.79 -25.95 -18.64
N TYR A 487 18.03 -25.50 -18.46
CA TYR A 487 19.11 -25.80 -19.41
C TYR A 487 20.28 -26.58 -18.80
N ILE A 488 20.55 -26.43 -17.49
CA ILE A 488 21.74 -27.03 -16.86
C ILE A 488 21.38 -28.30 -16.09
N GLU A 489 20.32 -28.28 -15.30
CA GLU A 489 19.86 -29.46 -14.54
C GLU A 489 19.47 -30.67 -15.41
N PRO A 490 18.84 -30.51 -16.59
CA PRO A 490 18.51 -31.65 -17.46
C PRO A 490 19.73 -32.24 -18.21
N ALA A 491 20.87 -31.55 -18.18
CA ALA A 491 22.11 -31.99 -18.83
C ALA A 491 23.07 -32.74 -17.88
N ARG A 492 22.70 -32.84 -16.60
CA ARG A 492 23.33 -33.71 -15.59
C ARG A 492 22.50 -34.98 -15.42
#